data_AF-A0A139AF36-F1
#
_entry.id   AF-A0A139AF36-F1
#
_cell.length_a   1.000
_cell.length_b   1.000
_cell.length_c   1.000
_cell.angle_alpha   90.00
_cell.angle_beta   90.00
_cell.angle_gamma   90.00
#
_symmetry.space_group_name_H-M   'P 1'
#
loop_
_entity.id
_entity.type
_entity.pdbx_description
1 polymer ?
#
loop_
_entity_poly.entity_id
_entity_poly.type
_entity_poly.pdbx_seq_one_letter_code
_entity_poly.pdbx_strand_id
1 'polypeptide(L)'
;MSATLNAQLIDAVEDGREADVERLLEAGASPDARKTVTLKAKVEMPKGLFGGGGGLEWKDDSADCESALVLAILHARVGVVRVLLENGASVDRVVERKIGYTSYFGEQKWKADEWKRMRWHWTTTFPSILAAALGCGGQAKNDYYGSKSDTPDVNGQLNISPRGGTVILNHPTKWDHACVAITLQPNVRIVRLLLAHGARVTDVELEGARTNPNQEFLNVLLSHQRNIITRQSPGTT
;
A
#
# COMPACT_ATOMS: atom_id res chain seq x y z
N MET A 1 22.89 4.15 -4.71
CA MET A 1 23.00 2.89 -3.93
C MET A 1 21.75 2.61 -3.11
N SER A 2 21.22 3.58 -2.34
CA SER A 2 20.01 3.40 -1.52
C SER A 2 18.76 2.96 -2.30
N ALA A 3 18.51 3.48 -3.51
CA ALA A 3 17.34 3.10 -4.30
C ALA A 3 17.34 1.62 -4.71
N THR A 4 18.51 1.08 -5.10
CA THR A 4 18.66 -0.35 -5.44
C THR A 4 18.46 -1.24 -4.22
N LEU A 5 19.03 -0.86 -3.06
CA LEU A 5 18.84 -1.59 -1.80
C LEU A 5 17.37 -1.57 -1.34
N ASN A 6 16.68 -0.43 -1.50
CA ASN A 6 15.25 -0.32 -1.19
C ASN A 6 14.41 -1.22 -2.08
N ALA A 7 14.69 -1.30 -3.38
CA ALA A 7 13.98 -2.22 -4.27
C ALA A 7 14.22 -3.68 -3.87
N GLN A 8 15.47 -4.06 -3.58
CA GLN A 8 15.81 -5.40 -3.09
C GLN A 8 15.14 -5.73 -1.75
N LEU A 9 15.00 -4.74 -0.86
CA LEU A 9 14.30 -4.90 0.41
C LEU A 9 12.82 -5.24 0.18
N ILE A 10 12.16 -4.55 -0.75
CA ILE A 10 10.78 -4.85 -1.12
C ILE A 10 10.66 -6.28 -1.66
N ASP A 11 11.57 -6.73 -2.53
CA ASP A 11 11.57 -8.10 -3.04
C ASP A 11 11.68 -9.14 -1.90
N ALA A 12 12.63 -8.94 -0.98
CA ALA A 12 12.82 -9.82 0.17
C ALA A 12 11.60 -9.85 1.11
N VAL A 13 10.93 -8.71 1.30
CA VAL A 13 9.70 -8.59 2.09
C VAL A 13 8.57 -9.40 1.47
N GLU A 14 8.33 -9.27 0.16
CA GLU A 14 7.26 -10.01 -0.53
C GLU A 14 7.52 -11.53 -0.57
N ASP A 15 8.78 -11.93 -0.61
CA ASP A 15 9.20 -13.33 -0.50
C ASP A 15 9.10 -13.86 0.94
N GLY A 16 9.02 -12.98 1.94
CA GLY A 16 9.02 -13.37 3.36
C GLY A 16 10.40 -13.83 3.85
N ARG A 17 11.50 -13.39 3.23
CA ARG A 17 12.88 -13.79 3.56
C ARG A 17 13.45 -12.91 4.67
N GLU A 18 13.12 -13.22 5.92
CA GLU A 18 13.49 -12.45 7.12
C GLU A 18 14.99 -12.13 7.21
N ALA A 19 15.87 -13.11 7.01
CA ALA A 19 17.32 -12.91 7.05
C ALA A 19 17.84 -11.97 5.94
N ASP A 20 17.22 -11.99 4.76
CA ASP A 20 17.58 -11.06 3.69
C ASP A 20 17.10 -9.64 3.98
N VAL A 21 15.93 -9.50 4.59
CA VAL A 21 15.40 -8.20 5.05
C VAL A 21 16.36 -7.57 6.04
N GLU A 22 16.78 -8.31 7.07
CA GLU A 22 17.73 -7.85 8.08
C GLU A 22 19.06 -7.42 7.46
N ARG A 23 19.69 -8.29 6.64
CA ARG A 23 20.94 -7.99 5.94
C ARG A 23 20.85 -6.75 5.06
N LEU A 24 19.72 -6.52 4.39
CA LEU A 24 19.53 -5.34 3.53
C LEU A 24 19.39 -4.05 4.35
N LEU A 25 18.72 -4.10 5.50
CA LEU A 25 18.62 -2.98 6.44
C LEU A 25 20.00 -2.63 7.02
N GLU A 26 20.79 -3.62 7.43
CA GLU A 26 22.18 -3.44 7.88
C GLU A 26 23.07 -2.82 6.78
N ALA A 27 22.81 -3.17 5.51
CA ALA A 27 23.49 -2.57 4.36
C ALA A 27 23.02 -1.13 4.02
N GLY A 28 22.06 -0.59 4.77
CA GLY A 28 21.57 0.79 4.62
C GLY A 28 20.32 0.95 3.75
N ALA A 29 19.56 -0.13 3.49
CA ALA A 29 18.20 0.02 2.98
C ALA A 29 17.34 0.76 4.02
N SER A 30 16.37 1.56 3.55
CA SER A 30 15.44 2.23 4.45
C SER A 30 14.35 1.27 4.92
N PRO A 31 14.03 1.18 6.22
CA PRO A 31 12.88 0.41 6.71
C PRO A 31 11.53 0.97 6.21
N ASP A 32 11.51 2.25 5.81
CA ASP A 32 10.38 2.93 5.17
C ASP A 32 10.43 2.86 3.64
N ALA A 33 11.27 1.98 3.06
CA ALA A 33 11.33 1.77 1.61
C ALA A 33 9.93 1.53 1.04
N ARG A 34 9.70 2.04 -0.17
CA ARG A 34 8.44 1.88 -0.90
C ARG A 34 8.71 1.24 -2.24
N LYS A 35 7.74 0.43 -2.68
CA LYS A 35 7.67 -0.07 -4.04
C LYS A 35 7.50 1.10 -5.01
N THR A 36 8.27 1.14 -6.08
CA THR A 36 8.09 2.12 -7.16
C THR A 36 7.44 1.43 -8.36
N VAL A 37 6.32 1.99 -8.82
CA VAL A 37 5.61 1.51 -10.01
C VAL A 37 5.73 2.56 -11.10
N THR A 38 6.27 2.18 -12.25
CA THR A 38 6.33 3.02 -13.46
C THR A 38 5.28 2.54 -14.45
N LEU A 39 4.31 3.38 -14.76
CA LEU A 39 3.36 3.16 -15.84
C LEU A 39 3.93 3.73 -17.13
N LYS A 40 3.96 2.93 -18.20
CA LYS A 40 4.31 3.36 -19.56
C LYS A 40 3.12 3.18 -20.48
N ALA A 41 2.81 4.15 -21.33
CA ALA A 41 1.74 4.01 -22.32
C ALA A 41 2.02 4.79 -23.60
N LYS A 42 1.44 4.32 -24.71
CA LYS A 42 1.38 5.08 -25.96
C LYS A 42 0.23 6.08 -25.89
N VAL A 43 0.56 7.35 -26.05
CA VAL A 43 -0.36 8.49 -25.95
C VAL A 43 -0.47 9.17 -27.31
N GLU A 44 -1.70 9.38 -27.79
CA GLU A 44 -2.02 10.16 -28.97
C GLU A 44 -1.66 11.62 -28.75
N MET A 45 -0.83 12.12 -29.67
CA MET A 45 -0.51 13.53 -29.76
C MET A 45 -1.61 14.25 -30.53
N PRO A 46 -2.04 15.44 -30.05
CA PRO A 46 -3.03 16.23 -30.77
C PRO A 46 -2.49 16.58 -32.16
N LYS A 47 -3.36 16.52 -33.18
CA LYS A 47 -3.00 17.00 -34.52
C LYS A 47 -2.64 18.49 -34.43
N GLY A 48 -1.52 18.89 -35.03
CA GLY A 48 -1.15 20.30 -35.11
C GLY A 48 -2.17 21.11 -35.90
N LEU A 49 -2.19 22.43 -35.67
CA LEU A 49 -3.14 23.38 -36.26
C LEU A 49 -3.18 23.33 -37.80
N PHE A 50 -2.10 22.87 -38.44
CA PHE A 50 -1.97 22.75 -39.89
C PHE A 50 -2.08 21.30 -40.40
N GLY A 51 -2.71 20.39 -39.65
CA GLY A 51 -2.95 19.01 -40.08
C GLY A 51 -1.73 18.08 -40.05
N GLY A 52 -0.53 18.61 -39.81
CA GLY A 52 0.68 17.82 -39.49
C GLY A 52 0.80 17.52 -38.00
N GLY A 53 1.30 16.33 -37.65
CA GLY A 53 1.75 16.02 -36.28
C GLY A 53 0.86 15.12 -35.42
N GLY A 54 -0.18 14.48 -35.98
CA GLY A 54 -0.86 13.39 -35.27
C GLY A 54 0.04 12.15 -35.21
N GLY A 55 0.28 11.61 -34.02
CA GLY A 55 1.17 10.46 -33.81
C GLY A 55 0.99 9.82 -32.43
N LEU A 56 1.74 8.75 -32.18
CA LEU A 56 1.81 8.12 -30.86
C LEU A 56 3.17 8.42 -30.22
N GLU A 57 3.15 8.90 -28.99
CA GLU A 57 4.34 9.11 -28.17
C GLU A 57 4.29 8.15 -26.98
N TRP A 58 5.42 7.52 -26.64
CA TRP A 58 5.54 6.81 -25.37
C TRP A 58 5.69 7.82 -24.23
N LYS A 59 4.81 7.73 -23.23
CA LYS A 59 4.94 8.46 -21.97
C LYS A 59 5.10 7.48 -20.83
N ASP A 60 5.78 7.94 -19.79
CA ASP A 60 5.87 7.24 -18.53
C ASP A 60 5.65 8.17 -17.34
N ASP A 61 5.15 7.60 -16.25
CA ASP A 61 5.05 8.26 -14.94
C ASP A 61 5.30 7.22 -13.85
N SER A 62 5.96 7.63 -12.77
CA SER A 62 6.30 6.75 -11.65
C SER A 62 5.66 7.23 -10.37
N ALA A 63 5.22 6.29 -9.53
CA ALA A 63 4.69 6.57 -8.21
C ALA A 63 5.19 5.57 -7.17
N ASP A 64 5.43 6.07 -5.96
CA ASP A 64 5.61 5.22 -4.80
C ASP A 64 4.25 4.63 -4.39
N CYS A 65 4.24 3.32 -4.19
CA CYS A 65 3.06 2.55 -3.83
C CYS A 65 3.24 1.99 -2.41
N GLU A 66 3.08 0.69 -2.20
CA GLU A 66 3.14 0.08 -0.86
C GLU A 66 4.52 0.26 -0.20
N SER A 67 4.55 0.57 1.10
CA SER A 67 5.78 0.49 1.88
C SER A 67 6.14 -0.95 2.22
N ALA A 68 7.41 -1.20 2.55
CA ALA A 68 7.90 -2.48 3.04
C ALA A 68 7.03 -3.01 4.19
N LEU A 69 6.75 -2.17 5.19
CA LEU A 69 5.92 -2.56 6.35
C LEU A 69 4.49 -2.91 5.94
N VAL A 70 3.88 -2.16 5.03
CA VAL A 70 2.52 -2.46 4.53
C VAL A 70 2.51 -3.80 3.78
N LEU A 71 3.47 -4.06 2.89
CA LEU A 71 3.56 -5.35 2.18
C LEU A 71 3.70 -6.52 3.15
N ALA A 72 4.57 -6.39 4.15
CA ALA A 72 4.74 -7.42 5.17
C ALA A 72 3.43 -7.71 5.94
N ILE A 73 2.66 -6.67 6.26
CA ILE A 73 1.35 -6.78 6.90
C ILE A 73 0.33 -7.46 5.98
N LEU A 74 0.21 -7.01 4.74
CA LEU A 74 -0.76 -7.53 3.77
C LEU A 74 -0.54 -9.00 3.46
N HIS A 75 0.72 -9.47 3.52
CA HIS A 75 1.09 -10.88 3.35
C HIS A 75 1.22 -11.67 4.67
N ALA A 76 0.75 -11.12 5.79
CA ALA A 76 0.78 -11.74 7.12
C ALA A 76 2.17 -12.25 7.57
N ARG A 77 3.25 -11.56 7.20
CA ARG A 77 4.65 -11.94 7.47
C ARG A 77 5.12 -11.43 8.84
N VAL A 78 4.70 -12.11 9.91
CA VAL A 78 4.97 -11.70 11.31
C VAL A 78 6.46 -11.43 11.59
N GLY A 79 7.36 -12.30 11.12
CA GLY A 79 8.82 -12.14 11.31
C GLY A 79 9.38 -10.91 10.61
N VAL A 80 9.03 -10.73 9.33
CA VAL A 80 9.41 -9.53 8.56
C VAL A 80 8.86 -8.24 9.16
N VAL A 81 7.60 -8.24 9.63
CA VAL A 81 7.02 -7.08 10.34
C VAL A 81 7.86 -6.72 11.57
N ARG A 82 8.25 -7.70 12.37
CA ARG A 82 9.12 -7.49 13.54
C ARG A 82 10.44 -6.84 13.15
N VAL A 83 11.17 -7.44 12.20
CA VAL A 83 12.49 -6.93 11.77
C VAL A 83 12.39 -5.49 11.27
N LEU A 84 11.37 -5.16 10.46
CA LEU A 84 11.16 -3.80 9.97
C LEU A 84 10.88 -2.81 11.11
N LEU A 85 10.04 -3.18 12.08
CA LEU A 85 9.72 -2.33 13.22
C LEU A 85 10.92 -2.13 14.18
N GLU A 86 11.70 -3.17 14.42
CA GLU A 86 12.93 -3.12 15.23
C GLU A 86 14.00 -2.22 14.59
N ASN A 87 14.00 -2.13 13.25
CA ASN A 87 14.85 -1.23 12.48
C ASN A 87 14.23 0.16 12.25
N GLY A 88 13.11 0.49 12.90
CA GLY A 88 12.55 1.85 12.91
C GLY A 88 11.56 2.17 11.79
N ALA A 89 10.92 1.16 11.17
CA ALA A 89 9.81 1.40 10.25
C ALA A 89 8.68 2.20 10.94
N SER A 90 8.13 3.17 10.22
CA SER A 90 7.16 4.12 10.78
C SER A 90 5.76 3.50 10.91
N VAL A 91 5.15 3.60 12.09
CA VAL A 91 3.79 3.10 12.39
C VAL A 91 2.69 4.16 12.31
N ASP A 92 3.05 5.45 12.31
CA ASP A 92 2.11 6.57 12.42
C ASP A 92 1.65 7.14 11.07
N ARG A 93 2.06 6.54 9.95
CA ARG A 93 1.76 7.05 8.61
C ARG A 93 0.43 6.52 8.08
N VAL A 94 -0.26 7.39 7.35
CA VAL A 94 -1.38 7.00 6.48
C VAL A 94 -0.84 6.03 5.42
N VAL A 95 -1.57 4.94 5.20
CA VAL A 95 -1.27 4.03 4.10
C VAL A 95 -1.95 4.60 2.87
N GLU A 96 -1.18 4.93 1.83
CA GLU A 96 -1.69 5.37 0.54
C GLU A 96 -0.95 4.63 -0.57
N ARG A 97 -1.66 4.25 -1.63
CA ARG A 97 -1.06 3.74 -2.87
C ARG A 97 -1.91 4.08 -4.09
N LYS A 98 -1.27 4.07 -5.26
CA LYS A 98 -1.93 4.30 -6.55
C LYS A 98 -1.94 3.02 -7.37
N ILE A 99 -3.01 2.82 -8.13
CA ILE A 99 -3.16 1.72 -9.09
C ILE A 99 -3.20 2.35 -10.49
N GLY A 100 -2.31 1.87 -11.37
CA GLY A 100 -2.26 2.31 -12.76
C GLY A 100 -3.56 1.98 -13.48
N TYR A 101 -3.98 2.87 -14.38
CA TYR A 101 -5.16 2.61 -15.21
C TYR A 101 -4.89 1.55 -16.25
N THR A 102 -5.91 0.74 -16.46
CA THR A 102 -5.94 -0.25 -17.54
C THR A 102 -7.02 0.17 -18.51
N SER A 103 -6.70 0.22 -19.79
CA SER A 103 -7.79 0.40 -20.77
C SER A 103 -8.66 -0.85 -20.76
N TYR A 104 -9.89 -0.72 -20.27
CA TYR A 104 -10.88 -1.82 -20.29
C TYR A 104 -11.22 -2.29 -21.72
N PHE A 105 -10.86 -1.53 -22.75
CA PHE A 105 -11.22 -1.80 -24.14
C PHE A 105 -10.05 -2.27 -25.02
N GLY A 106 -8.95 -2.76 -24.42
CA GLY A 106 -7.94 -3.59 -25.11
C GLY A 106 -7.03 -2.89 -26.13
N GLU A 107 -7.44 -1.74 -26.69
CA GLU A 107 -6.71 -1.03 -27.76
C GLU A 107 -6.65 0.48 -27.56
N GLN A 108 -7.09 1.01 -26.40
CA GLN A 108 -7.19 2.45 -26.22
C GLN A 108 -5.79 3.09 -26.30
N LYS A 109 -5.57 3.76 -27.41
CA LYS A 109 -4.55 4.79 -27.53
C LYS A 109 -4.98 5.90 -26.59
N TRP A 110 -4.14 6.18 -25.61
CA TRP A 110 -4.44 7.16 -24.59
C TRP A 110 -4.54 8.55 -25.24
N LYS A 111 -5.62 9.29 -25.07
CA LYS A 111 -5.58 10.71 -25.42
C LYS A 111 -4.65 11.45 -24.46
N ALA A 112 -4.00 12.51 -24.90
CA ALA A 112 -3.13 13.32 -24.04
C ALA A 112 -3.84 13.77 -22.73
N ASP A 113 -5.12 14.13 -22.82
CA ASP A 113 -5.92 14.52 -21.67
C ASP A 113 -6.27 13.35 -20.75
N GLU A 114 -6.54 12.17 -21.31
CA GLU A 114 -6.76 10.95 -20.54
C GLU A 114 -5.47 10.59 -19.78
N TRP A 115 -4.29 10.66 -20.41
CA TRP A 115 -3.02 10.40 -19.73
C TRP A 115 -2.81 11.33 -18.54
N LYS A 116 -3.05 12.63 -18.73
CA LYS A 116 -2.90 13.62 -17.68
C LYS A 116 -3.85 13.36 -16.50
N ARG A 117 -5.08 12.91 -16.77
CA ARG A 117 -6.15 12.80 -15.75
C ARG A 117 -6.33 11.40 -15.16
N MET A 118 -5.96 10.35 -15.89
CA MET A 118 -6.38 8.98 -15.61
C MET A 118 -5.23 8.00 -15.46
N ARG A 119 -3.96 8.36 -15.70
CA ARG A 119 -2.82 7.41 -15.63
C ARG A 119 -2.78 6.62 -14.32
N TRP A 120 -3.16 7.24 -13.20
CA TRP A 120 -3.46 6.57 -11.94
C TRP A 120 -4.98 6.54 -11.77
N HIS A 121 -5.58 5.36 -11.82
CA HIS A 121 -7.04 5.21 -11.85
C HIS A 121 -7.66 5.26 -10.46
N TRP A 122 -7.02 4.57 -9.52
CA TRP A 122 -7.49 4.42 -8.15
C TRP A 122 -6.37 4.78 -7.18
N THR A 123 -6.74 5.51 -6.13
CA THR A 123 -5.92 5.69 -4.95
C THR A 123 -6.59 4.93 -3.80
N THR A 124 -5.85 3.98 -3.22
CA THR A 124 -6.30 3.21 -2.05
C THR A 124 -5.66 3.81 -0.80
N THR A 125 -6.45 4.10 0.22
CA THR A 125 -5.96 4.61 1.50
C THR A 125 -6.45 3.80 2.69
N PHE A 126 -5.66 3.74 3.76
CA PHE A 126 -6.11 3.37 5.10
C PHE A 126 -5.72 4.47 6.08
N PRO A 127 -6.59 4.81 7.04
CA PRO A 127 -6.35 5.93 7.96
C PRO A 127 -5.15 5.69 8.88
N SER A 128 -4.78 4.43 9.13
CA SER A 128 -3.59 4.04 9.86
C SER A 128 -3.06 2.69 9.36
N ILE A 129 -1.83 2.36 9.75
CA ILE A 129 -1.27 1.03 9.50
C ILE A 129 -1.98 -0.07 10.31
N LEU A 130 -2.56 0.29 11.46
CA LEU A 130 -3.32 -0.61 12.32
C LEU A 130 -4.67 -0.96 11.67
N ALA A 131 -5.33 0.02 11.06
CA ALA A 131 -6.53 -0.19 10.25
C ALA A 131 -6.24 -1.12 9.06
N ALA A 132 -5.10 -0.92 8.37
CA ALA A 132 -4.66 -1.83 7.31
C ALA A 132 -4.42 -3.27 7.82
N ALA A 133 -3.82 -3.43 9.00
CA ALA A 133 -3.57 -4.74 9.60
C ALA A 133 -4.85 -5.48 10.06
N LEU A 134 -5.88 -4.71 10.45
CA LEU A 134 -7.21 -5.23 10.78
C LEU A 134 -8.08 -5.49 9.55
N GLY A 135 -7.72 -4.88 8.41
CA GLY A 135 -8.53 -4.93 7.20
C GLY A 135 -9.79 -4.10 7.24
N CYS A 136 -9.74 -2.95 7.92
CA CYS A 136 -10.91 -2.09 8.11
C CYS A 136 -10.61 -0.64 7.76
N GLY A 137 -11.67 0.14 7.50
CA GLY A 137 -11.60 1.60 7.33
C GLY A 137 -10.85 2.08 6.07
N GLY A 138 -10.42 1.18 5.20
CA GLY A 138 -9.77 1.56 3.95
C GLY A 138 -10.77 2.07 2.92
N GLN A 139 -10.31 2.97 2.04
CA GLN A 139 -11.10 3.51 0.95
C GLN A 139 -10.32 3.42 -0.37
N ALA A 140 -10.98 2.96 -1.43
CA ALA A 140 -10.51 3.11 -2.79
C ALA A 140 -11.26 4.28 -3.44
N LYS A 141 -10.53 5.30 -3.87
CA LYS A 141 -11.06 6.47 -4.56
C LYS A 141 -10.67 6.41 -6.03
N ASN A 142 -11.65 6.56 -6.92
CA ASN A 142 -11.40 6.78 -8.33
C ASN A 142 -10.98 8.23 -8.53
N ASP A 143 -9.75 8.48 -8.98
CA ASP A 143 -9.23 9.85 -9.07
C ASP A 143 -9.87 10.66 -10.20
N TYR A 144 -10.50 9.97 -11.16
CA TYR A 144 -11.19 10.62 -12.28
C TYR A 144 -12.65 10.95 -11.96
N TYR A 145 -13.42 9.97 -11.48
CA TYR A 145 -14.86 10.14 -11.19
C TYR A 145 -15.13 10.64 -9.76
N GLY A 146 -14.14 10.58 -8.87
CA GLY A 146 -14.29 10.90 -7.44
C GLY A 146 -15.10 9.88 -6.64
N SER A 147 -15.61 8.82 -7.29
CA SER A 147 -16.33 7.73 -6.63
C SER A 147 -15.45 7.02 -5.60
N LYS A 148 -16.05 6.61 -4.49
CA LYS A 148 -15.38 5.87 -3.42
C LYS A 148 -16.02 4.51 -3.23
N SER A 149 -15.21 3.53 -2.86
CA SER A 149 -15.67 2.23 -2.38
C SER A 149 -14.82 1.81 -1.19
N ASP A 150 -15.38 0.97 -0.33
CA ASP A 150 -14.63 0.40 0.79
C ASP A 150 -13.53 -0.55 0.28
N THR A 151 -12.44 -0.64 1.03
CA THR A 151 -11.36 -1.58 0.74
C THR A 151 -10.70 -2.08 2.03
N PRO A 152 -10.42 -3.40 2.18
CA PRO A 152 -10.77 -4.48 1.28
C PRO A 152 -12.30 -4.58 1.02
N ASP A 153 -12.69 -5.25 -0.05
CA ASP A 153 -14.11 -5.43 -0.37
C ASP A 153 -14.81 -6.38 0.64
N VAL A 154 -16.10 -6.65 0.43
CA VAL A 154 -16.90 -7.53 1.30
C VAL A 154 -16.37 -8.97 1.39
N ASN A 155 -15.52 -9.39 0.45
CA ASN A 155 -14.85 -10.69 0.43
C ASN A 155 -13.42 -10.63 0.99
N GLY A 156 -13.02 -9.49 1.56
CA GLY A 156 -11.65 -9.26 2.02
C GLY A 156 -10.64 -9.08 0.88
N GLN A 157 -11.08 -8.89 -0.37
CA GLN A 157 -10.19 -8.74 -1.51
C GLN A 157 -9.63 -7.32 -1.59
N LEU A 158 -8.35 -7.24 -1.89
CA LEU A 158 -7.59 -6.01 -1.94
C LEU A 158 -6.66 -6.06 -3.17
N ASN A 159 -6.79 -5.08 -4.07
CA ASN A 159 -5.89 -4.98 -5.23
C ASN A 159 -4.58 -4.30 -4.83
N ILE A 160 -3.45 -4.93 -5.11
CA ILE A 160 -2.11 -4.42 -4.83
C ILE A 160 -1.28 -4.34 -6.12
N SER A 161 -0.19 -3.56 -6.11
CA SER A 161 0.75 -3.55 -7.22
C SER A 161 1.38 -4.93 -7.45
N PRO A 162 1.71 -5.34 -8.68
CA PRO A 162 2.44 -6.58 -8.95
C PRO A 162 3.74 -6.70 -8.14
N ARG A 163 4.24 -7.93 -7.94
CA ARG A 163 5.47 -8.18 -7.16
C ARG A 163 6.68 -7.47 -7.77
N GLY A 164 7.60 -7.06 -6.91
CA GLY A 164 8.86 -6.40 -7.26
C GLY A 164 9.01 -5.03 -6.60
N GLY A 165 10.22 -4.68 -6.17
CA GLY A 165 10.55 -3.34 -5.65
C GLY A 165 10.53 -2.25 -6.71
N THR A 166 10.74 -2.62 -7.98
CA THR A 166 10.55 -1.74 -9.15
C THR A 166 9.70 -2.46 -10.18
N VAL A 167 8.50 -1.95 -10.41
CA VAL A 167 7.52 -2.56 -11.32
C VAL A 167 7.34 -1.67 -12.54
N ILE A 168 7.39 -2.25 -13.74
CA ILE A 168 7.11 -1.53 -14.99
C ILE A 168 5.81 -2.07 -15.58
N LEU A 169 4.75 -1.26 -15.55
CA LEU A 169 3.49 -1.55 -16.21
C LEU A 169 3.59 -1.07 -17.66
N ASN A 170 3.89 -1.97 -18.60
CA ASN A 170 4.07 -1.61 -19.99
C ASN A 170 2.75 -1.67 -20.77
N HIS A 171 2.09 -0.53 -20.88
CA HIS A 171 0.81 -0.33 -21.58
C HIS A 171 -0.25 -1.38 -21.17
N PRO A 172 -0.65 -1.40 -19.88
CA PRO A 172 -1.56 -2.42 -19.38
C PRO A 172 -2.95 -2.30 -20.02
N THR A 173 -3.39 -3.38 -20.67
CA THR A 173 -4.67 -3.50 -21.40
C THR A 173 -5.72 -4.32 -20.64
N LYS A 174 -5.36 -4.89 -19.50
CA LYS A 174 -6.25 -5.66 -18.64
C LYS A 174 -5.96 -5.34 -17.18
N TRP A 175 -6.97 -5.49 -16.33
CA TRP A 175 -6.88 -5.19 -14.89
C TRP A 175 -5.71 -5.94 -14.20
N ASP A 176 -5.55 -7.22 -14.51
CA ASP A 176 -4.49 -8.09 -13.99
C ASP A 176 -3.08 -7.73 -14.49
N HIS A 177 -2.95 -6.92 -15.54
CA HIS A 177 -1.67 -6.38 -15.97
C HIS A 177 -1.20 -5.24 -15.06
N ALA A 178 -2.10 -4.54 -14.34
CA ALA A 178 -1.77 -3.40 -13.50
C ALA A 178 -1.78 -3.71 -12.00
N CYS A 179 -2.50 -4.73 -11.57
CA CYS A 179 -2.58 -5.11 -10.17
C CYS A 179 -2.87 -6.59 -9.98
N VAL A 180 -2.68 -7.06 -8.75
CA VAL A 180 -3.01 -8.42 -8.32
C VAL A 180 -3.96 -8.33 -7.13
N ALA A 181 -5.03 -9.11 -7.16
CA ALA A 181 -5.93 -9.23 -6.01
C ALA A 181 -5.32 -10.17 -4.96
N ILE A 182 -5.32 -9.74 -3.71
CA ILE A 182 -5.00 -10.58 -2.55
C ILE A 182 -6.20 -10.61 -1.60
N THR A 183 -6.38 -11.72 -0.89
CA THR A 183 -7.31 -11.78 0.23
C THR A 183 -6.56 -11.38 1.49
N LEU A 184 -6.99 -10.31 2.13
CA LEU A 184 -6.37 -9.84 3.36
C LEU A 184 -6.62 -10.83 4.49
N GLN A 185 -5.56 -11.18 5.22
CA GLN A 185 -5.62 -12.08 6.37
C GLN A 185 -5.15 -11.33 7.63
N PRO A 186 -6.07 -10.66 8.36
CA PRO A 186 -5.74 -10.00 9.61
C PRO A 186 -5.04 -10.95 10.58
N ASN A 187 -3.96 -10.48 11.22
CA ASN A 187 -3.16 -11.30 12.14
C ASN A 187 -2.95 -10.60 13.48
N VAL A 188 -3.45 -11.21 14.56
CA VAL A 188 -3.38 -10.62 15.91
C VAL A 188 -1.95 -10.40 16.41
N ARG A 189 -0.99 -11.23 15.97
CA ARG A 189 0.43 -11.06 16.34
C ARG A 189 1.01 -9.79 15.70
N ILE A 190 0.62 -9.47 14.48
CA ILE A 190 1.00 -8.23 13.79
C ILE A 190 0.39 -7.02 14.53
N VAL A 191 -0.90 -7.09 14.89
CA VAL A 191 -1.56 -6.04 15.67
C VAL A 191 -0.82 -5.78 16.99
N ARG A 192 -0.48 -6.84 17.74
CA ARG A 192 0.31 -6.71 18.98
C ARG A 192 1.67 -6.06 18.74
N LEU A 193 2.37 -6.41 17.65
CA LEU A 193 3.66 -5.80 17.29
C LEU A 193 3.51 -4.31 17.00
N LEU A 194 2.52 -3.92 16.18
CA LEU A 194 2.28 -2.52 15.85
C LEU A 194 2.00 -1.70 17.12
N LEU A 195 1.15 -2.19 18.01
CA LEU A 195 0.86 -1.55 19.30
C LEU A 195 2.09 -1.45 20.20
N ALA A 196 2.93 -2.49 20.26
CA ALA A 196 4.17 -2.49 21.03
C ALA A 196 5.17 -1.42 20.53
N HIS A 197 5.13 -1.11 19.22
CA HIS A 197 5.94 -0.07 18.58
C HIS A 197 5.21 1.28 18.48
N GLY A 198 4.12 1.48 19.23
CA GLY A 198 3.48 2.79 19.41
C GLY A 198 2.36 3.13 18.42
N ALA A 199 1.87 2.18 17.64
CA ALA A 199 0.70 2.41 16.79
C ALA A 199 -0.51 2.83 17.65
N ARG A 200 -1.17 3.91 17.25
CA ARG A 200 -2.30 4.48 17.99
C ARG A 200 -3.58 3.73 17.67
N VAL A 201 -4.41 3.54 18.70
CA VAL A 201 -5.76 2.99 18.57
C VAL A 201 -6.75 4.14 18.48
N THR A 202 -7.49 4.23 17.39
CA THR A 202 -8.60 5.17 17.18
C THR A 202 -9.94 4.45 17.15
N ASP A 203 -11.03 5.21 17.01
CA ASP A 203 -12.38 4.65 16.89
C ASP A 203 -12.54 3.77 15.64
N VAL A 204 -11.78 4.03 14.57
CA VAL A 204 -11.83 3.23 13.34
C VAL A 204 -11.36 1.80 13.61
N GLU A 205 -10.24 1.64 14.32
CA GLU A 205 -9.71 0.31 14.64
C GLU A 205 -10.59 -0.42 15.65
N LEU A 206 -11.16 0.28 16.63
CA LEU A 206 -12.10 -0.31 17.58
C LEU A 206 -13.36 -0.83 16.89
N GLU A 207 -13.94 -0.07 15.96
CA GLU A 207 -15.14 -0.49 15.24
C GLU A 207 -14.85 -1.64 14.27
N GLY A 208 -13.72 -1.56 13.55
CA GLY A 208 -13.24 -2.67 12.73
C GLY A 208 -13.02 -3.95 13.53
N ALA A 209 -12.48 -3.85 14.75
CA ALA A 209 -12.27 -5.01 15.61
C ALA A 209 -13.57 -5.59 16.19
N ARG A 210 -14.61 -4.78 16.44
CA ARG A 210 -15.93 -5.26 16.89
C ARG A 210 -16.64 -6.12 15.84
N THR A 211 -16.50 -5.73 14.58
CA THR A 211 -17.11 -6.42 13.44
C THR A 211 -16.27 -7.62 12.97
N ASN A 212 -15.04 -7.76 13.45
CA ASN A 212 -14.17 -8.88 13.11
C ASN A 212 -14.65 -10.19 13.79
N PRO A 213 -14.74 -11.32 13.07
CA PRO A 213 -15.11 -12.60 13.67
C PRO A 213 -14.16 -13.04 14.80
N ASN A 214 -12.89 -12.66 14.74
CA ASN A 214 -11.91 -12.95 15.78
C ASN A 214 -11.92 -11.86 16.86
N GLN A 215 -12.62 -12.14 17.96
CA GLN A 215 -12.74 -11.24 19.11
C GLN A 215 -11.41 -10.96 19.83
N GLU A 216 -10.33 -11.71 19.54
CA GLU A 216 -9.01 -11.42 20.09
C GLU A 216 -8.49 -10.04 19.66
N PHE A 217 -8.84 -9.57 18.46
CA PHE A 217 -8.45 -8.22 18.01
C PHE A 217 -9.00 -7.15 18.95
N LEU A 218 -10.31 -7.19 19.22
CA LEU A 218 -10.95 -6.22 20.10
C LEU A 218 -10.36 -6.26 21.50
N ASN A 219 -10.14 -7.46 22.04
CA ASN A 219 -9.53 -7.64 23.35
C ASN A 219 -8.13 -7.02 23.43
N VAL A 220 -7.29 -7.24 22.40
CA VAL A 220 -5.93 -6.68 22.34
C VAL A 220 -5.97 -5.13 22.31
N LEU A 221 -6.85 -4.54 21.49
CA LEU A 221 -6.97 -3.07 21.40
C LEU A 221 -7.42 -2.46 22.74
N LEU A 222 -8.46 -3.03 23.36
CA LEU A 222 -8.99 -2.54 24.65
C LEU A 222 -7.99 -2.69 25.78
N SER A 223 -7.26 -3.82 25.84
CA SER A 223 -6.18 -4.02 26.81
C SER A 223 -5.07 -3.00 26.65
N HIS A 224 -4.68 -2.68 25.41
CA HIS A 224 -3.65 -1.68 25.14
C HIS A 224 -4.06 -0.27 25.59
N GLN A 225 -5.30 0.16 25.29
CA GLN A 225 -5.82 1.47 25.72
C GLN A 225 -5.84 1.61 27.25
N ARG A 226 -6.27 0.56 27.98
CA ARG A 226 -6.25 0.57 29.46
C ARG A 226 -4.84 0.75 30.01
N ASN A 227 -3.85 0.06 29.42
CA ASN A 227 -2.46 0.13 29.86
C ASN A 227 -1.81 1.50 29.62
N ILE A 228 -2.17 2.20 28.54
CA ILE A 228 -1.68 3.57 28.28
C ILE A 228 -2.16 4.52 29.39
N ILE A 229 -3.45 4.46 29.76
CA ILE A 229 -4.04 5.32 30.78
C ILE A 229 -3.33 5.16 32.13
N THR A 230 -3.02 3.92 32.52
CA THR A 230 -2.30 3.64 33.76
C THR A 230 -0.88 4.23 33.76
N ARG A 231 -0.18 4.26 32.62
CA ARG A 231 1.17 4.82 32.52
C ARG A 231 1.21 6.35 32.52
N GLN A 232 0.16 7.00 32.05
CA GLN A 232 0.07 8.47 31.98
C GLN A 232 -0.39 9.12 33.29
N SER A 233 -0.60 8.35 34.36
CA SER A 233 -0.88 8.85 35.71
C SER A 233 0.35 8.74 36.62
N PRO A 234 1.47 9.46 36.37
CA PRO A 234 2.49 9.63 37.39
C PRO A 234 1.93 10.58 38.46
N GLY A 235 2.01 10.16 39.72
CA GLY A 235 1.53 10.93 40.86
C GLY A 235 2.08 12.37 40.82
N THR A 236 1.17 13.33 40.78
CA THR A 236 1.39 14.64 41.38
C THR A 236 1.68 14.45 42.87
N THR A 237 2.96 14.38 43.22
CA THR A 237 3.48 14.54 44.58
C THR A 237 4.66 15.49 44.52
#